data_AF-A0A523ZEI7-F1
#
_entry.id   AF-A0A523ZEI7-F1
#
_cell.length_a   1.000
_cell.length_b   1.000
_cell.length_c   1.000
_cell.angle_alpha   90.00
_cell.angle_beta   90.00
_cell.angle_gamma   90.00
#
_symmetry.space_group_name_H-M   'P 1'
#
loop_
_entity.id
_entity.type
_entity.pdbx_description
1 polymer ?
#
loop_
_entity_poly.entity_id
_entity_poly.type
_entity_poly.pdbx_seq_one_letter_code
_entity_poly.pdbx_strand_id
1 'polypeptide(L)'
;MENQLQPFGETGISSDSEAIRHFREAIANGKHWYVALLEAIGRWNVAEESYNGRDYRYLIANEAFDWLLLAERLLDEVDYLVPEKEMIALLFRGKAPIELPREEFCHLIGEAKYRAHLNYFYGVTVEEALILAVEEETRKEQRARAFNENNHLWDEAYQRIYGASMTELLKRFRKEKGYPRRNSMELSELKEFTYWLFKYRLNNCDKARIASDTKKALKELERLWSLWGQRRDSTE
;
A
#
# COMPACT_ATOMS: atom_id res chain seq x y z
N MET A 1 33.37 -31.16 -15.35
CA MET A 1 33.42 -29.82 -14.72
C MET A 1 32.01 -29.27 -14.76
N GLU A 2 31.20 -29.66 -13.78
CA GLU A 2 29.85 -29.14 -13.60
C GLU A 2 29.94 -27.84 -12.82
N ASN A 3 29.50 -26.75 -13.45
CA ASN A 3 29.41 -25.44 -12.85
C ASN A 3 28.11 -25.40 -12.05
N GLN A 4 28.16 -25.78 -10.78
CA GLN A 4 27.05 -25.62 -9.85
C GLN A 4 26.94 -24.14 -9.46
N LEU A 5 25.85 -23.50 -9.90
CA LEU A 5 25.39 -22.22 -9.39
C LEU A 5 25.15 -22.35 -7.88
N GLN A 6 25.85 -21.54 -7.10
CA GLN A 6 25.62 -21.40 -5.67
C GLN A 6 24.22 -20.79 -5.41
N PRO A 7 23.53 -21.18 -4.33
CA PRO A 7 22.23 -20.62 -3.99
C PRO A 7 22.38 -19.16 -3.53
N PHE A 8 21.40 -18.34 -3.95
CA PHE A 8 21.30 -16.92 -3.57
C PHE A 8 21.21 -16.76 -2.05
N GLY A 9 22.02 -15.84 -1.52
CA GLY A 9 22.29 -15.66 -0.10
C GLY A 9 21.13 -15.15 0.75
N GLU A 10 21.12 -15.65 1.98
CA GLU A 10 20.52 -15.18 3.25
C GLU A 10 19.36 -14.16 3.19
N THR A 11 18.16 -14.66 3.49
CA THR A 11 16.92 -13.93 3.80
C THR A 11 16.94 -13.35 5.22
N GLY A 12 17.89 -12.46 5.52
CA GLY A 12 17.94 -11.81 6.81
C GLY A 12 18.70 -10.49 6.74
N ILE A 13 17.98 -9.37 6.75
CA ILE A 13 18.61 -8.10 7.09
C ILE A 13 18.85 -8.15 8.59
N SER A 14 20.13 -8.12 9.00
CA SER A 14 20.50 -7.91 10.39
C SER A 14 19.96 -6.56 10.88
N SER A 15 19.59 -6.45 12.16
CA SER A 15 19.34 -5.18 12.86
C SER A 15 20.47 -4.14 12.65
N ASP A 16 21.65 -4.59 12.20
CA ASP A 16 22.80 -3.80 11.79
C ASP A 16 22.74 -3.18 10.38
N SER A 17 21.57 -3.11 9.73
CA SER A 17 21.44 -2.38 8.46
C SER A 17 21.96 -0.94 8.61
N GLU A 18 22.76 -0.47 7.64
CA GLU A 18 23.30 0.90 7.63
C GLU A 18 22.17 1.94 7.78
N ALA A 19 21.00 1.67 7.19
CA ALA A 19 19.82 2.52 7.29
C ALA A 19 19.28 2.61 8.73
N ILE A 20 19.24 1.50 9.47
CA ILE A 20 18.77 1.46 10.87
C ILE A 20 19.77 2.19 11.77
N ARG A 21 21.07 1.95 11.59
CA ARG A 21 22.12 2.66 12.32
C ARG A 21 22.05 4.17 12.08
N HIS A 22 21.96 4.59 10.81
CA HIS A 22 21.78 5.99 10.45
C HIS A 22 20.53 6.59 11.09
N PHE A 23 19.42 5.84 11.11
CA PHE A 23 18.17 6.29 11.71
C PHE A 23 18.32 6.57 13.22
N ARG A 24 18.90 5.62 13.96
CA ARG A 24 19.18 5.75 15.40
C ARG A 24 20.11 6.93 15.70
N GLU A 25 21.20 7.05 14.96
CA GLU A 25 22.18 8.12 15.13
C GLU A 25 21.58 9.50 14.83
N ALA A 26 20.77 9.62 13.77
CA ALA A 26 20.13 10.88 13.41
C ALA A 26 19.17 11.36 14.50
N ILE A 27 18.36 10.47 15.08
CA ILE A 27 17.48 10.81 16.21
C ILE A 27 18.31 11.20 17.44
N ALA A 28 19.35 10.42 17.77
CA ALA A 28 20.22 10.71 18.92
C ALA A 28 20.94 12.07 18.81
N ASN A 29 21.25 12.50 17.59
CA ASN A 29 21.83 13.81 17.29
C ASN A 29 20.81 14.96 17.28
N GLY A 30 19.55 14.71 17.66
CA GLY A 30 18.50 15.73 17.81
C GLY A 30 17.74 16.04 16.52
N LYS A 31 17.88 15.25 15.45
CA LYS A 31 17.09 15.41 14.24
C LYS A 31 15.64 15.00 14.51
N HIS A 32 14.69 15.69 13.87
CA HIS A 32 13.29 15.29 13.95
C HIS A 32 13.12 13.87 13.39
N TRP A 33 12.49 12.98 14.17
CA TRP A 33 12.40 11.55 13.86
C TRP A 33 11.79 11.27 12.48
N TYR A 34 10.79 12.05 12.06
CA TYR A 34 10.17 11.90 10.74
C TYR A 34 11.15 12.17 9.58
N VAL A 35 12.01 13.17 9.71
CA VAL A 35 13.03 13.46 8.68
C VAL A 35 14.05 12.34 8.65
N ALA A 36 14.53 11.90 9.82
CA ALA A 36 15.47 10.79 9.95
C ALA A 36 14.89 9.47 9.38
N LEU A 37 13.59 9.24 9.56
CA LEU A 37 12.87 8.09 9.00
C LEU A 37 12.86 8.12 7.47
N LEU A 38 12.54 9.26 6.87
CA LEU A 38 12.52 9.39 5.40
C LEU A 38 13.91 9.20 4.80
N GLU A 39 14.97 9.67 5.47
CA GLU A 39 16.35 9.41 5.05
C GLU A 39 16.71 7.92 5.16
N ALA A 40 16.29 7.25 6.23
CA ALA A 40 16.49 5.82 6.40
C ALA A 40 15.75 5.02 5.31
N ILE A 41 14.51 5.40 5.01
CA ILE A 41 13.76 4.89 3.86
C ILE A 41 14.54 5.11 2.56
N GLY A 42 15.12 6.29 2.36
CA GLY A 42 15.95 6.62 1.20
C GLY A 42 17.18 5.71 1.05
N ARG A 43 17.77 5.28 2.16
CA ARG A 43 18.94 4.37 2.21
C ARG A 43 18.58 2.88 2.12
N TRP A 44 17.36 2.51 2.45
CA TRP A 44 16.92 1.10 2.46
C TRP A 44 16.95 0.48 1.05
N ASN A 45 17.59 -0.67 0.88
CA ASN A 45 17.81 -1.27 -0.45
C ASN A 45 17.16 -2.65 -0.64
N VAL A 46 16.40 -3.13 0.35
CA VAL A 46 15.76 -4.43 0.30
C VAL A 46 14.28 -4.30 -0.05
N ALA A 47 13.83 -5.10 -1.02
CA ALA A 47 12.47 -5.08 -1.54
C ALA A 47 11.47 -5.87 -0.67
N GLU A 48 11.95 -6.92 0.00
CA GLU A 48 11.18 -7.75 0.92
C GLU A 48 12.09 -8.43 1.95
N GLU A 49 11.59 -8.67 3.16
CA GLU A 49 12.30 -9.38 4.22
C GLU A 49 11.35 -10.17 5.12
N SER A 50 11.87 -11.19 5.80
CA SER A 50 11.18 -11.89 6.89
C SER A 50 11.75 -11.42 8.22
N TYR A 51 10.95 -10.75 9.04
CA TYR A 51 11.38 -10.19 10.32
C TYR A 51 10.35 -10.47 11.42
N ASN A 52 10.81 -10.95 12.57
CA ASN A 52 9.96 -11.34 13.72
C ASN A 52 8.79 -12.27 13.33
N GLY A 53 9.02 -13.20 12.40
CA GLY A 53 8.00 -14.15 11.93
C GLY A 53 6.93 -13.56 11.02
N ARG A 54 7.10 -12.30 10.57
CA ARG A 54 6.25 -11.64 9.58
C ARG A 54 7.04 -11.37 8.30
N ASP A 55 6.41 -11.63 7.17
CA ASP A 55 6.96 -11.27 5.86
C ASP A 55 6.53 -9.86 5.47
N TYR A 56 7.52 -9.02 5.18
CA TYR A 56 7.35 -7.66 4.71
C TYR A 56 7.70 -7.59 3.24
N ARG A 57 6.76 -7.16 2.39
CA ARG A 57 6.98 -6.89 0.97
C ARG A 57 6.79 -5.41 0.69
N TYR A 58 7.88 -4.65 0.68
CA TYR A 58 7.85 -3.21 0.50
C TYR A 58 7.65 -2.80 -0.96
N LEU A 59 8.18 -3.57 -1.90
CA LEU A 59 8.10 -3.27 -3.33
C LEU A 59 7.27 -4.32 -4.08
N ILE A 60 6.05 -3.95 -4.43
CA ILE A 60 5.10 -4.80 -5.15
C ILE A 60 5.45 -4.81 -6.64
N ALA A 61 5.59 -6.01 -7.20
CA ALA A 61 5.89 -6.24 -8.61
C ALA A 61 7.10 -5.45 -9.14
N ASN A 62 8.07 -5.11 -8.27
CA ASN A 62 9.22 -4.25 -8.57
C ASN A 62 8.86 -2.83 -9.05
N GLU A 63 7.62 -2.38 -8.83
CA GLU A 63 7.10 -1.13 -9.40
C GLU A 63 6.45 -0.21 -8.36
N ALA A 64 5.74 -0.77 -7.37
CA ALA A 64 4.92 -0.03 -6.42
C ALA A 64 5.48 -0.15 -4.99
N PHE A 65 5.93 0.97 -4.43
CA PHE A 65 6.60 1.03 -3.13
C PHE A 65 5.64 1.45 -2.01
N ASP A 66 5.39 0.52 -1.08
CA ASP A 66 4.67 0.74 0.17
C ASP A 66 5.62 1.28 1.24
N TRP A 67 5.88 2.59 1.20
CA TRP A 67 6.80 3.23 2.13
C TRP A 67 6.29 3.25 3.58
N LEU A 68 4.97 3.16 3.80
CA LEU A 68 4.39 3.11 5.15
C LEU A 68 4.63 1.75 5.80
N LEU A 69 4.61 0.66 5.02
CA LEU A 69 5.02 -0.66 5.50
C LEU A 69 6.51 -0.68 5.89
N LEU A 70 7.38 0.00 5.13
CA LEU A 70 8.77 0.16 5.52
C LEU A 70 8.92 1.07 6.75
N ALA A 71 8.11 2.13 6.83
CA ALA A 71 8.09 3.00 8.00
C ALA A 71 7.71 2.23 9.27
N GLU A 72 6.68 1.38 9.22
CA GLU A 72 6.29 0.48 10.32
C GLU A 72 7.50 -0.35 10.79
N ARG A 73 8.19 -1.01 9.85
CA ARG A 73 9.35 -1.82 10.15
C ARG A 73 10.49 -1.04 10.80
N LEU A 74 10.82 0.15 10.27
CA LEU A 74 11.91 0.97 10.78
C LEU A 74 11.59 1.57 12.15
N LEU A 75 10.33 1.93 12.40
CA LEU A 75 9.89 2.48 13.67
C LEU A 75 9.94 1.44 14.80
N ASP A 76 9.74 0.15 14.50
CA ASP A 76 9.93 -0.95 15.46
C ASP A 76 11.35 -0.97 16.08
N GLU A 77 12.36 -0.49 15.36
CA GLU A 77 13.75 -0.43 15.85
C GLU A 77 14.03 0.72 16.83
N VAL A 78 13.10 1.69 16.94
CA VAL A 78 13.25 2.94 17.71
C VAL A 78 11.97 3.36 18.46
N ASP A 79 11.02 2.45 18.67
CA ASP A 79 9.66 2.76 19.16
C ASP A 79 9.67 3.62 20.45
N TYR A 80 10.62 3.37 21.35
CA TYR A 80 10.81 4.12 22.60
C TYR A 80 11.31 5.57 22.44
N LEU A 81 11.72 5.99 21.23
CA LEU A 81 12.24 7.33 20.93
C LEU A 81 11.23 8.24 20.23
N VAL A 82 10.07 7.71 19.84
CA VAL A 82 9.08 8.43 19.02
C VAL A 82 7.78 8.63 19.80
N PRO A 83 7.12 9.80 19.71
CA PRO A 83 5.81 9.98 20.33
C PRO A 83 4.78 9.01 19.73
N GLU A 84 4.26 8.08 20.55
CA GLU A 84 3.33 7.03 20.13
C GLU A 84 2.13 7.58 19.34
N LYS A 85 1.54 8.70 19.80
CA LYS A 85 0.40 9.34 19.13
C LYS A 85 0.73 9.78 17.70
N GLU A 86 1.92 10.31 17.47
CA GLU A 86 2.37 10.75 16.15
C GLU A 86 2.69 9.56 15.26
N MET A 87 3.36 8.54 15.81
CA MET A 87 3.62 7.28 15.11
C MET A 87 2.34 6.63 14.62
N ILE A 88 1.34 6.46 15.49
CA ILE A 88 0.04 5.89 15.13
C ILE A 88 -0.66 6.77 14.08
N ALA A 89 -0.59 8.09 14.21
CA ALA A 89 -1.17 9.00 13.22
C ALA A 89 -0.49 8.87 11.85
N LEU A 90 0.82 8.67 11.81
CA LEU A 90 1.56 8.43 10.57
C LEU A 90 1.17 7.08 9.94
N LEU A 91 1.32 5.99 10.69
CA LEU A 91 1.19 4.63 10.14
C LEU A 91 -0.26 4.31 9.71
N PHE A 92 -1.26 4.76 10.47
CA PHE A 92 -2.65 4.42 10.19
C PHE A 92 -3.43 5.50 9.45
N ARG A 93 -2.94 6.76 9.44
CA ARG A 93 -3.67 7.89 8.85
C ARG A 93 -2.86 8.63 7.80
N GLY A 94 -1.59 8.27 7.58
CA GLY A 94 -0.68 8.97 6.68
C GLY A 94 -0.39 10.40 7.13
N LYS A 95 -0.69 10.77 8.38
CA LYS A 95 -0.52 12.15 8.87
C LYS A 95 0.93 12.34 9.31
N ALA A 96 1.70 13.11 8.53
CA ALA A 96 3.03 13.53 8.92
C ALA A 96 2.98 14.37 10.22
N PRO A 97 3.94 14.17 11.15
CA PRO A 97 4.01 14.94 12.40
C PRO A 97 4.41 16.40 12.18
N ILE A 98 5.12 16.67 11.09
CA ILE A 98 5.53 18.00 10.65
C ILE A 98 5.13 18.21 9.20
N GLU A 99 4.90 19.46 8.81
CA GLU A 99 4.71 19.82 7.42
C GLU A 99 6.03 19.70 6.67
N LEU A 100 6.01 18.97 5.55
CA LEU A 100 7.18 18.76 4.70
C LEU A 100 6.79 19.04 3.25
N PRO A 101 7.49 19.94 2.54
CA PRO A 101 7.25 20.16 1.12
C PRO A 101 7.41 18.87 0.31
N ARG A 102 6.64 18.74 -0.77
CA ARG A 102 6.67 17.56 -1.65
C ARG A 102 8.07 17.32 -2.22
N GLU A 103 8.77 18.40 -2.57
CA GLU A 103 10.12 18.37 -3.13
C GLU A 103 11.11 17.81 -2.12
N GLU A 104 10.99 18.20 -0.85
CA GLU A 104 11.84 17.71 0.23
C GLU A 104 11.55 16.24 0.54
N PHE A 105 10.27 15.85 0.61
CA PHE A 105 9.90 14.43 0.74
C PHE A 105 10.51 13.58 -0.38
N CYS A 106 10.39 14.03 -1.64
CA CYS A 106 10.96 13.35 -2.81
C CYS A 106 12.49 13.26 -2.71
N HIS A 107 13.16 14.32 -2.25
CA HIS A 107 14.60 14.34 -2.07
C HIS A 107 15.06 13.33 -1.01
N LEU A 108 14.40 13.28 0.15
CA LEU A 108 14.78 12.41 1.27
C LEU A 108 14.65 10.92 0.94
N ILE A 109 13.54 10.51 0.31
CA ILE A 109 13.34 9.10 -0.06
C ILE A 109 14.03 8.73 -1.38
N GLY A 110 14.39 9.72 -2.20
CA GLY A 110 14.97 9.55 -3.52
C GLY A 110 13.95 9.38 -4.64
N GLU A 111 14.31 9.86 -5.83
CA GLU A 111 13.40 10.01 -6.98
C GLU A 111 12.80 8.67 -7.43
N ALA A 112 13.59 7.59 -7.48
CA ALA A 112 13.11 6.27 -7.88
C ALA A 112 12.04 5.73 -6.92
N LYS A 113 12.27 5.85 -5.60
CA LYS A 113 11.29 5.45 -4.58
C LYS A 113 10.09 6.36 -4.57
N TYR A 114 10.26 7.64 -4.85
CA TYR A 114 9.14 8.57 -5.01
C TYR A 114 8.23 8.17 -6.18
N ARG A 115 8.79 7.85 -7.35
CA ARG A 115 8.00 7.33 -8.48
C ARG A 115 7.31 6.01 -8.13
N ALA A 116 8.01 5.10 -7.46
CA ALA A 116 7.42 3.83 -7.01
C ALA A 116 6.32 4.04 -5.94
N HIS A 117 6.47 5.04 -5.07
CA HIS A 117 5.43 5.42 -4.12
C HIS A 117 4.18 5.94 -4.85
N LEU A 118 4.33 6.75 -5.90
CA LEU A 118 3.19 7.16 -6.73
C LEU A 118 2.52 5.96 -7.40
N ASN A 119 3.28 4.97 -7.86
CA ASN A 119 2.73 3.72 -8.39
C ASN A 119 1.91 2.96 -7.32
N TYR A 120 2.37 2.92 -6.07
CA TYR A 120 1.61 2.33 -4.97
C TYR A 120 0.34 3.15 -4.68
N PHE A 121 0.45 4.47 -4.59
CA PHE A 121 -0.70 5.34 -4.32
C PHE A 121 -1.79 5.16 -5.38
N TYR A 122 -1.45 5.25 -6.67
CA TYR A 122 -2.44 5.10 -7.74
C TYR A 122 -2.87 3.65 -7.98
N GLY A 123 -1.95 2.70 -7.85
CA GLY A 123 -2.20 1.31 -8.20
C GLY A 123 -2.76 0.46 -7.08
N VAL A 124 -2.65 0.90 -5.82
CA VAL A 124 -3.20 0.21 -4.65
C VAL A 124 -4.23 1.10 -3.97
N THR A 125 -3.82 2.24 -3.39
CA THR A 125 -4.70 3.06 -2.56
C THR A 125 -5.89 3.65 -3.34
N VAL A 126 -5.65 4.20 -4.52
CA VAL A 126 -6.71 4.73 -5.38
C VAL A 126 -7.56 3.61 -5.96
N GLU A 127 -6.97 2.46 -6.30
CA GLU A 127 -7.73 1.32 -6.83
C GLU A 127 -8.66 0.71 -5.78
N GLU A 128 -8.23 0.59 -4.52
CA GLU A 128 -9.10 0.19 -3.39
C GLU A 128 -10.27 1.15 -3.18
N ALA A 129 -10.01 2.46 -3.26
CA ALA A 129 -11.05 3.46 -3.16
C ALA A 129 -12.04 3.42 -4.32
N LEU A 130 -11.57 3.07 -5.54
CA LEU A 130 -12.45 2.84 -6.68
C LEU A 130 -13.40 1.68 -6.41
N ILE A 131 -12.86 0.55 -5.96
CA ILE A 131 -13.64 -0.65 -5.62
C ILE A 131 -14.70 -0.29 -4.58
N LEU A 132 -14.31 0.36 -3.49
CA LEU A 132 -15.23 0.80 -2.44
C LEU A 132 -16.31 1.77 -2.94
N ALA A 133 -15.95 2.73 -3.79
CA ALA A 133 -16.90 3.69 -4.35
C ALA A 133 -18.01 2.97 -5.15
N VAL A 134 -17.62 2.01 -5.99
CA VAL A 134 -18.55 1.25 -6.82
C VAL A 134 -19.36 0.27 -5.99
N GLU A 135 -18.77 -0.37 -4.96
CA GLU A 135 -19.50 -1.20 -4.00
C GLU A 135 -20.56 -0.41 -3.22
N GLU A 136 -20.26 0.83 -2.84
CA GLU A 136 -21.24 1.66 -2.15
C GLU A 136 -22.40 2.06 -3.10
N GLU A 137 -22.11 2.32 -4.37
CA GLU A 137 -23.11 2.56 -5.42
C GLU A 137 -24.01 1.32 -5.64
N THR A 138 -23.43 0.13 -5.83
CA THR A 138 -24.20 -1.12 -6.04
C THR A 138 -25.08 -1.41 -4.84
N ARG A 139 -24.57 -1.26 -3.62
CA ARG A 139 -25.34 -1.44 -2.38
C ARG A 139 -26.52 -0.47 -2.28
N LYS A 140 -26.34 0.79 -2.67
CA LYS A 140 -27.43 1.80 -2.67
C LYS A 140 -28.50 1.45 -3.70
N GLU A 141 -28.11 1.02 -4.90
CA GLU A 141 -29.05 0.61 -5.94
C GLU A 141 -29.87 -0.62 -5.54
N GLN A 142 -29.24 -1.62 -4.92
CA GLN A 142 -29.94 -2.82 -4.46
C GLN A 142 -30.98 -2.49 -3.37
N ARG A 143 -30.62 -1.64 -2.39
CA ARG A 143 -31.56 -1.18 -1.35
C ARG A 143 -32.79 -0.48 -1.96
N ALA A 144 -32.60 0.29 -3.03
CA ALA A 144 -33.71 0.96 -3.71
C ALA A 144 -34.64 0.00 -4.47
N ARG A 145 -34.15 -1.19 -4.87
CA ARG A 145 -34.91 -2.16 -5.69
C ARG A 145 -35.76 -3.15 -4.90
N ALA A 146 -35.71 -3.14 -3.56
CA ALA A 146 -36.44 -4.07 -2.67
C ALA A 146 -36.28 -5.56 -3.05
N PHE A 147 -35.19 -5.91 -3.73
CA PHE A 147 -34.94 -7.24 -4.28
C PHE A 147 -34.11 -8.06 -3.29
N ASN A 148 -34.40 -9.37 -3.20
CA ASN A 148 -33.71 -10.32 -2.31
C ASN A 148 -32.19 -10.15 -2.34
N GLU A 149 -31.60 -10.18 -1.14
CA GLU A 149 -30.16 -10.20 -0.89
C GLU A 149 -29.51 -11.42 -1.56
N ASN A 150 -29.17 -11.31 -2.84
CA ASN A 150 -28.23 -12.24 -3.44
C ASN A 150 -26.82 -11.80 -3.01
N ASN A 151 -26.13 -12.70 -2.30
CA ASN A 151 -24.81 -12.56 -1.65
C ASN A 151 -23.62 -12.15 -2.55
N HIS A 152 -23.86 -11.58 -3.74
CA HIS A 152 -22.85 -11.28 -4.76
C HIS A 152 -22.58 -9.77 -4.92
N LEU A 153 -22.74 -8.97 -3.85
CA LEU A 153 -22.39 -7.54 -3.83
C LEU A 153 -20.97 -7.26 -4.34
N TRP A 154 -20.02 -8.08 -3.89
CA TRP A 154 -18.60 -8.02 -4.27
C TRP A 154 -18.41 -8.31 -5.76
N ASP A 155 -19.13 -9.30 -6.31
CA ASP A 155 -18.99 -9.63 -7.73
C ASP A 155 -19.54 -8.52 -8.63
N GLU A 156 -20.58 -7.79 -8.23
CA GLU A 156 -21.17 -6.73 -9.05
C GLU A 156 -20.21 -5.55 -9.25
N ALA A 157 -19.50 -5.12 -8.20
CA ALA A 157 -18.54 -4.02 -8.31
C ALA A 157 -17.35 -4.40 -9.21
N TYR A 158 -16.80 -5.60 -9.04
CA TYR A 158 -15.72 -6.10 -9.87
C TYR A 158 -16.14 -6.28 -11.33
N GLN A 159 -17.37 -6.76 -11.58
CA GLN A 159 -17.93 -6.84 -12.93
C GLN A 159 -18.07 -5.45 -13.55
N ARG A 160 -18.54 -4.45 -12.79
CA ARG A 160 -18.66 -3.06 -13.28
C ARG A 160 -17.30 -2.46 -13.61
N ILE A 161 -16.28 -2.65 -12.79
CA ILE A 161 -14.96 -2.02 -12.97
C ILE A 161 -14.12 -2.77 -14.01
N TYR A 162 -14.05 -4.09 -13.92
CA TYR A 162 -13.10 -4.92 -14.67
C TYR A 162 -13.75 -5.82 -15.74
N GLY A 163 -15.09 -5.93 -15.77
CA GLY A 163 -15.80 -6.82 -16.69
C GLY A 163 -15.67 -8.31 -16.37
N ALA A 164 -15.26 -8.65 -15.15
CA ALA A 164 -15.15 -10.03 -14.66
C ALA A 164 -15.39 -10.06 -13.14
N SER A 165 -15.73 -11.24 -12.61
CA SER A 165 -15.95 -11.43 -11.17
C SER A 165 -14.62 -11.40 -10.40
N MET A 166 -14.68 -11.10 -9.10
CA MET A 166 -13.49 -11.13 -8.24
C MET A 166 -12.83 -12.51 -8.26
N THR A 167 -13.64 -13.57 -8.24
CA THR A 167 -13.17 -14.96 -8.25
C THR A 167 -12.41 -15.30 -9.54
N GLU A 168 -12.91 -14.85 -10.70
CA GLU A 168 -12.25 -15.08 -11.99
C GLU A 168 -10.92 -14.33 -12.08
N LEU A 169 -10.90 -13.06 -11.68
CA LEU A 169 -9.69 -12.23 -11.68
C LEU A 169 -8.65 -12.77 -10.72
N LEU A 170 -9.05 -13.16 -9.50
CA LEU A 170 -8.15 -13.76 -8.52
C LEU A 170 -7.56 -15.08 -9.03
N LYS A 171 -8.36 -15.91 -9.70
CA LYS A 171 -7.87 -17.15 -10.32
C LYS A 171 -6.86 -16.87 -11.43
N ARG A 172 -7.05 -15.82 -12.23
CA ARG A 172 -6.09 -15.39 -13.26
C ARG A 172 -4.79 -14.89 -12.63
N PHE A 173 -4.88 -14.00 -11.64
CA PHE A 173 -3.75 -13.48 -10.88
C PHE A 173 -2.90 -14.60 -10.27
N ARG A 174 -3.50 -15.51 -9.51
CA ARG A 174 -2.79 -16.63 -8.88
C ARG A 174 -2.14 -17.57 -9.90
N LYS A 175 -2.82 -17.81 -11.03
CA LYS A 175 -2.26 -18.62 -12.12
C LYS A 175 -1.04 -17.95 -12.75
N GLU A 176 -1.08 -16.65 -12.97
CA GLU A 176 0.02 -15.87 -13.55
C GLU A 176 1.24 -15.82 -12.61
N LYS A 177 0.99 -15.66 -11.30
CA LYS A 177 2.03 -15.56 -10.27
C LYS A 177 2.54 -16.90 -9.73
N GLY A 178 1.88 -18.00 -10.08
CA GLY A 178 2.21 -19.33 -9.56
C GLY A 178 1.80 -19.55 -8.10
N TYR A 179 0.89 -18.74 -7.56
CA TYR A 179 0.40 -18.89 -6.19
C TYR A 179 -0.53 -20.13 -6.04
N PRO A 180 -0.49 -20.81 -4.87
CA PRO A 180 -1.38 -21.93 -4.59
C PRO A 180 -2.84 -21.45 -4.52
N ARG A 181 -3.77 -22.31 -4.95
CA ARG A 181 -5.21 -22.04 -4.83
C ARG A 181 -5.65 -22.32 -3.40
N ARG A 182 -5.68 -21.29 -2.55
CA ARG A 182 -6.15 -21.34 -1.16
C ARG A 182 -7.39 -20.45 -0.96
N ASN A 183 -8.19 -20.73 0.06
CA ASN A 183 -9.35 -19.90 0.40
C ASN A 183 -8.97 -18.67 1.25
N SER A 184 -7.77 -18.64 1.81
CA SER A 184 -7.19 -17.48 2.48
C SER A 184 -6.28 -16.69 1.54
N MET A 185 -6.03 -15.44 1.92
CA MET A 185 -5.13 -14.51 1.25
C MET A 185 -4.41 -13.70 2.34
N GLU A 186 -3.09 -13.57 2.22
CA GLU A 186 -2.30 -12.70 3.11
C GLU A 186 -2.47 -11.23 2.69
N LEU A 187 -2.22 -10.29 3.61
CA LEU A 187 -2.35 -8.87 3.30
C LEU A 187 -1.38 -8.42 2.17
N SER A 188 -0.18 -9.00 2.13
CA SER A 188 0.80 -8.79 1.06
C SER A 188 0.27 -9.27 -0.31
N GLU A 189 -0.33 -10.47 -0.34
CA GLU A 189 -0.98 -11.03 -1.53
C GLU A 189 -2.17 -10.17 -1.97
N LEU A 190 -2.96 -9.64 -1.03
CA LEU A 190 -4.09 -8.75 -1.32
C LEU A 190 -3.62 -7.47 -1.99
N LYS A 191 -2.60 -6.79 -1.45
CA LYS A 191 -2.04 -5.58 -2.06
C LYS A 191 -1.45 -5.86 -3.44
N GLU A 192 -0.77 -6.99 -3.61
CA GLU A 192 -0.26 -7.40 -4.93
C GLU A 192 -1.39 -7.68 -5.92
N PHE A 193 -2.48 -8.30 -5.47
CA PHE A 193 -3.67 -8.53 -6.30
C PHE A 193 -4.33 -7.20 -6.70
N THR A 194 -4.49 -6.25 -5.78
CA THR A 194 -5.00 -4.91 -6.07
C THR A 194 -4.14 -4.20 -7.12
N TYR A 195 -2.81 -4.23 -6.96
CA TYR A 195 -1.91 -3.64 -7.94
C TYR A 195 -2.01 -4.32 -9.31
N TRP A 196 -2.20 -5.63 -9.33
CA TRP A 196 -2.47 -6.38 -10.57
C TRP A 196 -3.81 -5.96 -11.22
N LEU A 197 -4.87 -5.72 -10.43
CA LEU A 197 -6.16 -5.23 -10.94
C LEU A 197 -6.03 -3.85 -11.58
N PHE A 198 -5.26 -2.95 -10.97
CA PHE A 198 -4.94 -1.66 -11.57
C PHE A 198 -4.28 -1.82 -12.95
N LYS A 199 -3.26 -2.69 -13.06
CA LYS A 199 -2.60 -2.97 -14.35
C LYS A 199 -3.55 -3.63 -15.34
N TYR A 200 -4.40 -4.54 -14.88
CA TYR A 200 -5.44 -5.15 -15.70
C TYR A 200 -6.39 -4.08 -16.26
N ARG A 201 -6.85 -3.13 -15.44
CA ARG A 201 -7.73 -2.02 -15.87
C ARG A 201 -7.03 -1.11 -16.88
N LEU A 202 -5.77 -0.75 -16.66
CA LEU A 202 -4.99 0.06 -17.60
C LEU A 202 -4.87 -0.58 -18.99
N ASN A 203 -4.75 -1.92 -19.04
CA ASN A 203 -4.56 -2.65 -20.29
C ASN A 203 -5.87 -2.98 -21.01
N ASN A 204 -6.99 -3.06 -20.30
CA ASN A 204 -8.26 -3.57 -20.85
C ASN A 204 -9.38 -2.51 -20.95
N CYS A 205 -9.21 -1.31 -20.38
CA CYS A 205 -10.17 -0.22 -20.48
C CYS A 205 -9.67 0.90 -21.39
N ASP A 206 -10.61 1.66 -21.98
CA ASP A 206 -10.26 2.86 -22.72
C ASP A 206 -9.77 3.98 -21.78
N LYS A 207 -9.03 4.94 -22.34
CA LYS A 207 -8.42 6.04 -21.58
C LYS A 207 -9.45 6.94 -20.88
N ALA A 208 -10.62 7.14 -21.48
CA ALA A 208 -11.65 8.01 -20.91
C ALA A 208 -12.26 7.36 -19.66
N ARG A 209 -12.53 6.06 -19.73
CA ARG A 209 -12.97 5.26 -18.59
C ARG A 209 -11.94 5.25 -17.47
N ILE A 210 -10.66 5.01 -17.78
CA ILE A 210 -9.58 5.03 -16.78
C ILE A 210 -9.53 6.37 -16.03
N ALA A 211 -9.62 7.49 -16.76
CA ALA A 211 -9.60 8.83 -16.16
C ALA A 211 -10.86 9.11 -15.32
N SER A 212 -12.04 8.71 -15.79
CA SER A 212 -13.30 8.85 -15.06
C SER A 212 -13.29 8.06 -13.75
N ASP A 213 -12.87 6.80 -13.81
CA ASP A 213 -12.76 5.91 -12.63
C ASP A 213 -11.74 6.47 -11.63
N THR A 214 -10.59 6.93 -12.12
CA THR A 214 -9.56 7.54 -11.26
C THR A 214 -10.11 8.80 -10.56
N LYS A 215 -10.87 9.64 -11.27
CA LYS A 215 -11.52 10.82 -10.68
C LYS A 215 -12.56 10.42 -9.63
N LYS A 216 -13.36 9.38 -9.88
CA LYS A 216 -14.32 8.83 -8.92
C LYS A 216 -13.61 8.36 -7.65
N ALA A 217 -12.53 7.58 -7.82
CA ALA A 217 -11.75 7.03 -6.72
C ALA A 217 -11.08 8.11 -5.86
N LEU A 218 -10.50 9.14 -6.47
CA LEU A 218 -9.90 10.27 -5.75
C LEU A 218 -10.94 11.05 -4.94
N LYS A 219 -12.14 11.25 -5.49
CA LYS A 219 -13.25 11.88 -4.77
C LYS A 219 -13.70 11.04 -3.57
N GLU A 220 -13.70 9.72 -3.72
CA GLU A 220 -14.04 8.81 -2.63
C GLU A 220 -12.96 8.85 -1.54
N LEU A 221 -11.67 8.85 -1.89
CA LEU A 221 -10.58 9.04 -0.92
C LEU A 221 -10.71 10.35 -0.13
N GLU A 222 -10.98 11.46 -0.82
CA GLU A 222 -11.18 12.76 -0.19
C GLU A 222 -12.35 12.71 0.81
N ARG A 223 -13.46 12.06 0.43
CA ARG A 223 -14.60 11.84 1.31
C ARG A 223 -14.23 11.03 2.56
N LEU A 224 -13.49 9.93 2.40
CA LEU A 224 -13.04 9.08 3.50
C LEU A 224 -12.12 9.83 4.45
N TRP A 225 -11.14 10.57 3.92
CA TRP A 225 -10.21 11.38 4.71
C TRP A 225 -10.93 12.49 5.49
N SER A 226 -11.91 13.16 4.86
CA SER A 226 -12.75 14.15 5.54
C SER A 226 -13.56 13.54 6.69
N LEU A 227 -14.19 12.37 6.48
CA LEU A 227 -14.91 11.65 7.54
C LEU A 227 -14.00 11.24 8.70
N TRP A 228 -12.76 10.82 8.40
CA TRP A 228 -11.77 10.48 9.41
C TRP A 228 -11.23 11.70 10.17
N GLY A 229 -11.27 12.89 9.56
CA GLY A 229 -11.02 14.18 10.23
C GLY A 229 -12.18 14.57 11.15
N GLN A 230 -13.41 14.57 10.64
CA GLN A 230 -14.61 15.01 11.36
C GLN A 230 -15.00 14.12 12.55
N ARG A 231 -14.75 12.81 12.49
CA ARG A 231 -15.02 11.89 13.63
C ARG A 231 -14.23 12.22 14.90
N ARG A 232 -13.24 13.11 14.85
CA ARG A 232 -12.39 13.47 15.98
C ARG A 232 -12.68 14.84 16.60
N ASP A 233 -13.23 15.80 15.85
CA ASP A 233 -13.71 17.07 16.45
C ASP A 233 -14.94 16.88 17.36
N SER A 234 -15.56 15.70 17.33
CA SER A 234 -16.73 15.35 18.15
C SER A 234 -16.40 14.44 19.34
N THR A 235 -15.14 14.07 19.54
CA THR A 235 -14.68 13.22 20.67
C THR A 235 -13.51 13.80 21.47
N GLU A 236 -13.10 15.04 21.21
CA GLU A 236 -12.32 15.89 22.12
C GLU A 236 -13.27 16.86 22.86
#